data_AF-A0A7W1HBK1-F1
#
_entry.id   AF-A0A7W1HBK1-F1
#
_cell.length_a   1.000
_cell.length_b   1.000
_cell.length_c   1.000
_cell.angle_alpha   90.00
_cell.angle_beta   90.00
_cell.angle_gamma   90.00
#
_symmetry.space_group_name_H-M   'P 1'
#
loop_
_entity.id
_entity.type
_entity.pdbx_description
1 polymer ?
#
loop_
_entity_poly.entity_id
_entity_poly.type
_entity_poly.pdbx_seq_one_letter_code
_entity_poly.pdbx_strand_id
1 'polypeptide(L)' 'MSPSRPPDPGARRVACPHCGSTDVAVESEFGSSLMTRQFYCRGCRTVFEWIKWEAEDYPGRWLDAEEGKGPE' A
#
# COMPACT_ATOMS: atom_id res chain seq x y z
N MET A 1 -21.82 -2.48 10.71
CA MET A 1 -20.63 -1.78 11.23
C MET A 1 -19.42 -2.62 10.84
N SER A 2 -18.67 -2.23 9.82
CA SER A 2 -17.46 -2.97 9.43
C SER A 2 -16.42 -2.86 10.53
N PRO A 3 -15.80 -3.96 10.98
CA PRO A 3 -14.72 -3.88 11.94
C PRO A 3 -13.55 -3.14 11.28
N SER A 4 -13.05 -2.11 11.96
CA SER A 4 -11.83 -1.40 11.59
C SER A 4 -10.69 -2.43 11.50
N ARG A 5 -10.15 -2.65 10.30
CA ARG A 5 -9.00 -3.54 10.10
C ARG A 5 -7.87 -3.08 11.02
N PRO A 6 -7.28 -3.95 11.85
CA PRO A 6 -6.14 -3.57 12.67
C PRO A 6 -5.01 -3.06 11.77
N PRO A 7 -4.20 -2.09 12.24
CA PRO A 7 -3.06 -1.61 11.47
C PRO A 7 -2.13 -2.78 11.17
N ASP A 8 -1.80 -2.95 9.88
CA ASP A 8 -0.88 -3.99 9.44
C ASP A 8 0.51 -3.74 10.05
N PRO A 9 1.09 -4.69 10.80
CA PRO A 9 2.37 -4.51 11.49
C PRO A 9 3.57 -4.42 10.52
N GLY A 10 3.37 -4.75 9.24
CA GLY A 10 4.36 -4.61 8.16
C GLY A 10 4.18 -3.35 7.31
N ALA A 11 3.08 -2.61 7.45
CA ALA A 11 2.85 -1.40 6.67
C ALA A 11 3.85 -0.30 7.07
N ARG A 12 4.85 -0.05 6.21
CA ARG A 12 5.62 1.19 6.27
C ARG A 12 4.70 2.39 6.45
N ARG A 13 4.98 3.20 7.47
CA ARG A 13 4.24 4.45 7.71
C ARG A 13 4.49 5.41 6.55
N VAL A 14 3.50 5.54 5.67
CA VAL A 14 3.51 6.51 4.57
C VAL A 14 3.47 7.91 5.15
N ALA A 15 4.37 8.79 4.70
CA ALA A 15 4.39 10.21 5.04
C ALA A 15 4.07 11.04 3.81
N CYS A 16 3.32 12.12 3.99
CA CYS A 16 2.99 13.06 2.93
C CYS A 16 4.27 13.73 2.41
N PRO A 17 4.60 13.67 1.11
CA PRO A 17 5.81 14.28 0.56
C PRO A 17 5.76 15.80 0.54
N HIS A 18 4.58 16.40 0.68
CA HIS A 18 4.39 17.85 0.63
C HIS A 18 4.59 18.53 1.99
N CYS A 19 4.20 17.88 3.09
CA CYS A 19 4.22 18.49 4.43
C CYS A 19 4.87 17.61 5.51
N GLY A 20 5.26 16.37 5.20
CA GLY A 20 5.84 15.42 6.14
C GLY A 20 4.86 14.77 7.11
N SER A 21 3.57 15.12 7.08
CA SER A 21 2.56 14.52 7.97
C SER A 21 2.39 13.02 7.73
N THR A 22 2.28 12.24 8.80
CA THR A 22 1.90 10.81 8.76
C THR A 22 0.39 10.60 8.95
N ASP A 23 -0.39 11.67 9.15
CA ASP A 23 -1.86 11.59 9.19
C ASP A 23 -2.41 11.58 7.75
N VAL A 24 -2.25 10.42 7.12
CA VAL A 24 -2.66 10.15 5.74
C VAL A 24 -3.65 8.97 5.73
N ALA A 25 -4.66 9.03 4.86
CA ALA A 25 -5.63 7.96 4.65
C ALA A 25 -5.50 7.43 3.22
N VAL A 26 -5.72 6.12 3.02
CA VAL A 26 -5.85 5.57 1.66
C VAL A 26 -7.15 6.09 1.07
N GLU A 27 -7.05 6.77 -0.06
CA GLU A 27 -8.19 7.26 -0.85
C GLU A 27 -8.59 6.21 -1.91
N SER A 28 -7.58 5.60 -2.54
CA SER A 28 -7.78 4.54 -3.54
C SER A 28 -6.63 3.56 -3.54
N GLU A 29 -6.96 2.27 -3.69
CA GLU A 29 -5.99 1.19 -3.88
C GLU A 29 -5.26 1.27 -5.23
N PHE A 30 -5.74 2.11 -6.15
CA PHE A 30 -5.16 2.34 -7.46
C PHE A 30 -5.13 3.84 -7.74
N GLY A 31 -3.96 4.36 -8.09
CA GLY A 31 -3.82 5.74 -8.55
C GLY A 31 -3.89 5.84 -10.07
N SER A 32 -3.07 6.71 -10.65
CA SER A 32 -2.92 6.90 -12.10
C SER A 32 -2.33 5.68 -12.80
N SER A 33 -1.66 4.79 -12.05
CA SER A 33 -1.10 3.53 -12.53
C SER A 33 -1.51 2.38 -11.61
N LEU A 34 -1.54 1.14 -12.13
CA LEU A 34 -1.87 -0.05 -11.31
C LEU A 34 -0.87 -0.29 -10.17
N MET A 35 0.37 0.17 -10.37
CA MET A 35 1.47 0.09 -9.42
C MET A 35 1.49 1.22 -8.38
N THR A 36 0.49 2.12 -8.39
CA THR A 36 0.39 3.19 -7.39
C THR A 36 -0.83 3.02 -6.51
N ARG A 37 -0.73 3.47 -5.26
CA ARG A 37 -1.85 3.76 -4.37
C ARG A 37 -2.00 5.25 -4.20
N GLN A 38 -3.22 5.71 -3.99
CA GLN A 38 -3.52 7.11 -3.77
C GLN A 38 -3.86 7.35 -2.30
N PHE A 39 -3.25 8.39 -1.74
CA PHE A 39 -3.41 8.79 -0.34
C PHE A 39 -3.94 10.22 -0.26
N TYR A 40 -4.78 10.49 0.73
CA TYR A 40 -5.22 11.81 1.13
C TYR A 40 -4.53 12.23 2.44
N CYS A 41 -3.79 13.33 2.41
CA CYS A 41 -3.18 13.91 3.60
C CYS A 41 -4.18 14.80 4.34
N ARG A 42 -4.45 14.51 5.62
CA ARG A 42 -5.35 15.34 6.44
C ARG A 42 -4.69 16.63 6.95
N GLY A 43 -3.36 16.69 6.98
CA GLY A 43 -2.60 17.86 7.41
C GLY A 43 -2.64 19.00 6.39
N CYS A 44 -2.21 18.74 5.15
CA CYS A 44 -2.20 19.75 4.08
C CYS A 44 -3.38 19.63 3.10
N ARG A 45 -4.26 18.64 3.29
CA ARG A 45 -5.47 18.40 2.46
C ARG A 45 -5.15 18.14 0.98
N THR A 46 -4.01 17.50 0.74
CA THR A 46 -3.51 17.19 -0.61
C THR A 46 -3.56 15.69 -0.87
N VAL A 47 -3.93 15.34 -2.10
CA VAL A 47 -3.84 13.97 -2.62
C VAL A 47 -2.45 13.73 -3.20
N PHE A 48 -1.85 12.58 -2.90
CA PHE A 48 -0.58 12.16 -3.47
C PHE A 48 -0.57 10.66 -3.75
N GLU A 49 0.36 10.20 -4.59
CA GLU A 49 0.51 8.80 -4.95
C GLU A 49 1.76 8.17 -4.31
N TRP A 50 1.69 6.87 -4.01
CA TRP A 50 2.81 6.08 -3.54
C TRP A 50 2.96 4.81 -4.38
N ILE A 51 4.18 4.46 -4.75
CA ILE A 51 4.46 3.25 -5.53
C ILE A 51 4.35 2.02 -4.61
N LYS A 52 3.59 1.01 -5.04
CA LYS A 52 3.55 -0.31 -4.41
C LYS A 52 4.89 -0.98 -4.71
N TRP A 53 5.70 -1.21 -3.68
CA TRP A 53 6.91 -2.02 -3.80
C TRP A 53 6.54 -3.44 -3.38
N GLU A 54 6.78 -4.40 -4.29
CA GLU A 54 6.30 -5.79 -4.30
C GLU A 54 6.64 -6.66 -3.06
N ALA A 55 7.26 -6.13 -2.02
CA ALA A 55 7.66 -6.90 -0.83
C ALA A 55 6.65 -6.84 0.32
N GLU A 56 5.88 -5.74 0.46
CA GLU A 56 5.03 -5.50 1.64
C GLU A 56 3.53 -5.67 1.34
N ASP A 57 3.13 -5.68 0.07
CA ASP A 57 1.71 -5.74 -0.33
C ASP A 57 1.16 -7.17 -0.49
N TYR A 58 2.04 -8.16 -0.49
CA TYR A 58 1.69 -9.59 -0.57
C TYR A 58 2.26 -10.33 0.63
N PRO A 59 1.58 -10.34 1.80
CA PRO A 59 1.88 -11.31 2.85
C PRO A 59 1.45 -12.69 2.34
N GLY A 60 2.37 -13.38 1.66
CA GLY A 60 2.26 -14.82 1.39
C GLY A 60 1.77 -15.22 0.01
N ARG A 61 2.67 -15.20 -0.99
CA ARG A 61 2.56 -16.17 -2.10
C ARG A 61 3.88 -16.65 -2.71
N TRP A 62 4.98 -16.53 -1.97
CA TRP A 62 6.30 -17.04 -2.41
C TRP A 62 6.83 -18.18 -1.52
N LEU A 63 6.10 -18.61 -0.48
CA LEU A 63 6.49 -19.72 0.40
C LEU A 63 5.61 -20.98 0.25
N ASP A 64 4.65 -20.99 -0.68
CA ASP A 64 3.86 -22.18 -1.05
C ASP A 64 4.12 -22.61 -2.51
N ALA A 65 5.31 -22.32 -3.04
CA ALA A 65 5.79 -22.93 -4.27
C ALA A 65 6.27 -24.37 -3.99
N GLU A 66 5.35 -25.23 -3.55
CA GLU A 66 5.57 -26.67 -3.59
C GLU A 66 5.31 -27.15 -5.02
N GLU A 67 6.41 -27.47 -5.69
CA GLU A 67 6.58 -28.46 -6.77
C GLU A 67 6.09 -28.13 -8.21
N GLY A 68 7.06 -27.76 -9.06
CA GLY A 68 7.21 -28.35 -10.40
C GLY A 68 6.43 -27.76 -11.59
N LYS A 69 7.18 -27.03 -12.44
CA LYS A 69 7.10 -26.92 -13.93
C LYS A 69 7.06 -25.46 -14.41
N GLY A 70 8.24 -24.94 -14.78
CA GLY A 70 8.36 -23.72 -15.58
C GLY A 70 7.86 -23.96 -17.02
N PRO A 71 7.39 -22.92 -17.72
CA PRO A 71 6.93 -23.05 -19.10
C PRO A 71 8.11 -23.26 -20.06
N GLU A 72 7.92 -24.19 -21.02
CA GLU A 72 8.84 -24.50 -22.12
C GLU A 72 8.91 -23.39 -23.17
#